data_AF-A0A538QM47-F1
#
_entry.id   AF-A0A538QM47-F1
#
_cell.length_a   1.000
_cell.length_b   1.000
_cell.length_c   1.000
_cell.angle_alpha   90.00
_cell.angle_beta   90.00
_cell.angle_gamma   90.00
#
_symmetry.space_group_name_H-M   'P 1'
#
loop_
_entity.id
_entity.type
_entity.pdbx_description
1 polymer ?
#
loop_
_entity_poly.entity_id
_entity_poly.type
_entity_poly.pdbx_seq_one_letter_code
_entity_poly.pdbx_strand_id
1 'polypeptide(L)'
;MPGIAIQLGGVTHDHPIGVWYNGSRWAIYSEDGAAIPVNASFNVEVSPHASFKHVATTPSFNASFFTNPLAAPATAHVFVTHDFGPFALHNTKASGIYHNGSTWGVYNEDALAMTPNVAYTVFVANAPQATW
;
A
#
# COMPACT_ATOMS: atom_id res chain seq x y z
N MET A 1 -29.47 -29.42 18.87
CA MET A 1 -29.06 -28.08 18.44
C MET A 1 -27.55 -27.97 18.63
N PRO A 2 -26.76 -27.60 17.62
CA PRO A 2 -25.48 -26.93 17.83
C PRO A 2 -25.60 -25.47 17.38
N GLY A 3 -25.29 -24.56 18.31
CA GLY A 3 -25.29 -23.13 18.08
C GLY A 3 -24.23 -22.74 17.05
N ILE A 4 -24.60 -21.80 16.18
CA ILE A 4 -23.69 -21.18 15.24
C ILE A 4 -22.69 -20.34 16.05
N ALA A 5 -21.42 -20.72 16.03
CA ALA A 5 -20.36 -19.87 16.54
C ALA A 5 -20.07 -18.83 15.45
N ILE A 6 -20.76 -17.70 15.52
CA ILE A 6 -20.32 -16.50 14.80
C ILE A 6 -19.13 -15.94 15.57
N GLN A 7 -17.93 -16.09 15.03
CA GLN A 7 -16.73 -15.46 15.57
C GLN A 7 -16.83 -13.94 15.35
N LEU A 8 -17.52 -13.25 16.27
CA LEU A 8 -17.45 -11.80 16.41
C LEU A 8 -16.15 -11.45 17.13
N GLY A 9 -15.10 -11.15 16.37
CA GLY A 9 -13.85 -10.64 16.93
C GLY A 9 -12.66 -10.95 16.03
N GLY A 10 -12.42 -10.12 15.02
CA GLY A 10 -11.12 -10.10 14.36
C GLY A 10 -10.06 -9.64 15.36
N VAL A 11 -8.88 -10.27 15.36
CA VAL A 11 -7.75 -9.76 16.15
C VAL A 11 -7.22 -8.52 15.45
N THR A 12 -7.18 -7.40 16.15
CA THR A 12 -6.67 -6.13 15.60
C THR A 12 -5.15 -6.19 15.45
N HIS A 13 -4.64 -5.76 14.30
CA HIS A 13 -3.23 -5.45 14.08
C HIS A 13 -3.13 -3.95 13.79
N ASP A 14 -2.80 -3.15 14.81
CA ASP A 14 -2.72 -1.69 14.74
C ASP A 14 -1.28 -1.22 14.51
N HIS A 15 -0.64 -1.80 13.49
CA HIS A 15 0.71 -1.45 13.08
C HIS A 15 0.75 -1.30 11.55
N PRO A 16 1.61 -0.42 11.00
CA PRO A 16 1.75 -0.29 9.57
C PRO A 16 2.19 -1.61 8.93
N ILE A 17 1.58 -1.94 7.80
CA ILE A 17 1.89 -3.15 7.03
C ILE A 17 2.51 -2.81 5.68
N GLY A 18 3.31 -3.74 5.18
CA GLY A 18 3.82 -3.72 3.81
C GLY A 18 3.65 -5.07 3.15
N VAL A 19 3.97 -5.10 1.86
CA VAL A 19 4.04 -6.33 1.07
C VAL A 19 5.42 -6.52 0.45
N TRP A 20 5.81 -7.77 0.25
CA TRP A 20 7.00 -8.12 -0.50
C TRP A 20 6.81 -9.44 -1.25
N TYR A 21 7.43 -9.56 -2.43
CA TYR A 21 7.49 -10.81 -3.15
C TYR A 21 8.80 -11.52 -2.82
N ASN A 22 8.73 -12.70 -2.20
CA ASN A 22 9.91 -13.43 -1.73
C ASN A 22 10.55 -14.35 -2.80
N GLY A 23 10.19 -14.14 -4.08
CA GLY A 23 10.62 -15.00 -5.20
C GLY A 23 9.66 -16.16 -5.51
N SER A 24 8.71 -16.47 -4.62
CA SER A 24 7.68 -17.49 -4.89
C SER A 24 6.26 -17.00 -4.60
N ARG A 25 6.07 -16.17 -3.57
CA ARG A 25 4.76 -15.68 -3.13
C ARG A 25 4.86 -14.26 -2.58
N TRP A 26 3.73 -13.57 -2.60
CA TRP A 26 3.55 -12.34 -1.85
C TRP A 26 3.39 -12.65 -0.36
N ALA A 27 3.97 -11.81 0.48
CA ALA A 27 3.81 -11.87 1.92
C ALA A 27 3.46 -10.48 2.46
N ILE A 28 2.57 -10.46 3.46
CA ILE A 28 2.25 -9.29 4.28
C ILE A 28 3.17 -9.35 5.51
N TYR A 29 3.75 -8.21 5.87
CA TYR A 29 4.60 -8.10 7.06
C TYR A 29 4.28 -6.81 7.81
N SER A 30 4.67 -6.75 9.08
CA SER A 30 4.58 -5.54 9.90
C SER A 30 5.84 -4.70 9.72
N GLU A 31 5.68 -3.44 9.32
CA GLU A 31 6.78 -2.54 8.96
C GLU A 31 7.74 -2.26 10.12
N ASP A 32 7.22 -2.22 11.34
CA ASP A 32 7.99 -1.96 12.55
C ASP A 32 8.50 -3.24 13.23
N GLY A 33 8.29 -4.39 12.61
CA GLY A 33 8.70 -5.69 13.15
C GLY A 33 7.81 -6.23 14.26
N ALA A 34 6.67 -5.59 14.55
CA ALA A 34 5.69 -6.15 15.48
C ALA A 34 5.15 -7.50 14.97
N ALA A 35 4.88 -8.41 15.91
CA ALA A 35 4.30 -9.70 15.55
C ALA A 35 2.87 -9.51 15.01
N ILE A 36 2.60 -10.02 13.81
CA ILE A 36 1.22 -10.15 13.32
C ILE A 36 0.52 -11.21 14.19
N PRO A 37 -0.59 -10.87 14.88
CA PRO A 37 -1.26 -11.81 15.76
C PRO A 37 -1.78 -13.06 15.04
N VAL A 38 -1.81 -14.19 15.74
CA VAL A 38 -2.47 -15.40 15.24
C VAL A 38 -3.94 -15.10 14.98
N ASN A 39 -4.45 -15.57 13.84
CA ASN A 39 -5.81 -15.31 13.33
C ASN A 39 -6.09 -13.86 12.87
N ALA A 40 -5.07 -12.99 12.78
CA ALA A 40 -5.22 -11.74 12.04
C ALA A 40 -5.57 -12.03 10.57
N SER A 41 -6.54 -11.28 10.03
CA SER A 41 -6.99 -11.41 8.65
C SER A 41 -6.86 -10.07 7.95
N PHE A 42 -6.41 -10.09 6.69
CA PHE A 42 -6.24 -8.92 5.86
C PHE A 42 -7.04 -9.08 4.57
N ASN A 43 -7.67 -8.01 4.14
CA ASN A 43 -8.21 -7.94 2.78
C ASN A 43 -7.04 -7.74 1.81
N VAL A 44 -7.00 -8.56 0.76
CA VAL A 44 -5.96 -8.49 -0.27
C VAL A 44 -6.65 -8.22 -1.59
N GLU A 45 -6.32 -7.08 -2.20
CA GLU A 45 -6.73 -6.78 -3.57
C GLU A 45 -5.73 -7.37 -4.55
N VAL A 46 -6.24 -8.16 -5.51
CA VAL A 46 -5.51 -8.57 -6.70
C VAL A 46 -6.21 -7.92 -7.88
N SER A 47 -5.64 -6.82 -8.37
CA SER A 47 -6.29 -6.05 -9.44
C SER A 47 -6.07 -6.71 -10.80
N PRO A 48 -7.13 -6.94 -11.60
CA PRO A 48 -6.98 -7.29 -13.01
C PRO A 48 -6.63 -6.05 -13.86
N HIS A 49 -6.69 -4.86 -13.27
CA HIS A 49 -6.33 -3.60 -13.92
C HIS A 49 -4.84 -3.33 -13.80
N ALA A 50 -4.32 -2.49 -14.70
CA ALA A 50 -2.92 -2.12 -14.68
C ALA A 50 -2.53 -1.43 -13.37
N SER A 51 -1.37 -1.83 -12.83
CA SER A 51 -0.70 -1.19 -11.69
C SER A 51 0.68 -0.71 -12.10
N PHE A 52 1.29 0.15 -11.29
CA PHE A 52 2.66 0.59 -11.50
C PHE A 52 3.39 0.80 -10.17
N LYS A 53 4.71 0.85 -10.23
CA LYS A 53 5.55 1.12 -9.06
C LYS A 53 5.85 2.60 -8.94
N HIS A 54 5.60 3.17 -7.77
CA HIS A 54 6.07 4.49 -7.39
C HIS A 54 7.26 4.36 -6.44
N VAL A 55 8.30 5.16 -6.66
CA VAL A 55 9.48 5.21 -5.80
C VAL A 55 9.64 6.65 -5.34
N ALA A 56 9.71 6.87 -4.03
CA ALA A 56 9.88 8.18 -3.44
C ALA A 56 11.33 8.69 -3.60
N THR A 57 11.77 8.93 -4.82
CA THR A 57 13.15 9.33 -5.15
C THR A 57 13.50 10.72 -4.59
N THR A 58 12.59 11.68 -4.77
CA THR A 58 12.71 13.05 -4.25
C THR A 58 11.45 13.42 -3.45
N PRO A 59 11.27 12.90 -2.23
CA PRO A 59 10.11 13.25 -1.42
C PRO A 59 10.16 14.74 -1.04
N SER A 60 8.99 15.38 -1.09
CA SER A 60 8.77 16.71 -0.56
C SER A 60 8.34 16.59 0.90
N PHE A 61 9.32 16.60 1.81
CA PHE A 61 9.10 16.41 3.23
C PHE A 61 8.40 15.08 3.55
N ASN A 62 7.11 15.08 3.91
CA ASN A 62 6.37 13.88 4.28
C ASN A 62 5.62 13.23 3.10
N ALA A 63 5.72 13.78 1.89
CA ALA A 63 4.97 13.31 0.72
C ALA A 63 5.87 13.05 -0.49
N SER A 64 5.43 12.16 -1.38
CA SER A 64 6.04 11.94 -2.69
C SER A 64 4.96 11.80 -3.76
N PHE A 65 5.19 12.43 -4.90
CA PHE A 65 4.22 12.56 -5.99
C PHE A 65 4.61 11.71 -7.18
N PHE A 66 3.62 11.19 -7.90
CA PHE A 66 3.85 10.40 -9.10
C PHE A 66 2.99 10.90 -10.26
N THR A 67 3.61 10.94 -11.44
CA THR A 67 2.94 11.20 -12.70
C THR A 67 2.96 9.92 -13.54
N ASN A 68 1.80 9.29 -13.69
CA ASN A 68 1.62 8.11 -14.51
C ASN A 68 0.33 8.26 -15.32
N PRO A 69 0.30 7.95 -16.64
CA PRO A 69 -0.91 8.05 -17.45
C PRO A 69 -2.12 7.29 -16.89
N LEU A 70 -1.90 6.18 -16.18
CA LEU A 70 -2.97 5.42 -15.55
C LEU A 70 -3.67 6.20 -14.43
N ALA A 71 -2.92 7.01 -13.67
CA ALA A 71 -3.44 7.81 -12.56
C ALA A 71 -3.67 9.29 -12.92
N ALA A 72 -3.34 9.70 -14.15
CA ALA A 72 -3.46 11.10 -14.58
C ALA A 72 -4.90 11.66 -14.61
N PRO A 73 -5.94 10.89 -14.94
CA PRO A 73 -7.30 11.39 -14.88
C PRO A 73 -7.70 11.76 -13.45
N ALA A 74 -8.34 12.91 -13.24
CA ALA A 74 -8.87 13.32 -11.93
C ALA A 74 -9.96 12.36 -11.40
N THR A 75 -10.52 11.51 -12.28
CA THR A 75 -11.47 10.45 -11.97
C THR A 75 -10.80 9.11 -11.62
N ALA A 76 -9.47 9.04 -11.58
CA ALA A 76 -8.77 7.80 -11.23
C ALA A 76 -9.09 7.37 -9.79
N HIS A 77 -9.36 6.08 -9.59
CA HIS A 77 -9.57 5.49 -8.28
C HIS A 77 -8.27 4.82 -7.83
N VAL A 78 -7.50 5.49 -6.99
CA VAL A 78 -6.12 5.11 -6.67
C VAL A 78 -6.04 4.46 -5.28
N PHE A 79 -5.41 3.29 -5.22
CA PHE A 79 -5.02 2.62 -3.98
C PHE A 79 -3.50 2.41 -3.97
N VAL A 80 -2.89 2.44 -2.79
CA VAL A 80 -1.45 2.21 -2.64
C VAL A 80 -1.19 1.23 -1.50
N THR A 81 -0.14 0.43 -1.66
CA THR A 81 0.43 -0.37 -0.57
C THR A 81 1.95 -0.21 -0.60
N HIS A 82 2.57 -0.11 0.58
CA HIS A 82 4.03 -0.06 0.65
C HIS A 82 4.60 -1.39 0.16
N ASP A 83 5.60 -1.31 -0.72
CA ASP A 83 6.30 -2.43 -1.30
C ASP A 83 7.75 -2.39 -0.83
N PHE A 84 8.14 -3.38 -0.04
CA PHE A 84 9.50 -3.48 0.50
C PHE A 84 10.56 -3.56 -0.62
N GLY A 85 10.21 -4.21 -1.73
CA GLY A 85 11.06 -4.25 -2.90
C GLY A 85 10.96 -2.94 -3.70
N PRO A 86 11.93 -2.60 -4.56
CA PRO A 86 13.15 -3.34 -4.83
C PRO A 86 14.31 -2.97 -3.90
N PHE A 87 14.13 -2.00 -3.01
CA PHE A 87 15.24 -1.40 -2.25
C PHE A 87 15.43 -1.95 -0.84
N ALA A 88 14.55 -2.84 -0.39
CA ALA A 88 14.56 -3.39 0.97
C ALA A 88 14.50 -2.29 2.04
N LEU A 89 13.67 -1.28 1.80
CA LEU A 89 13.45 -0.16 2.71
C LEU A 89 12.08 -0.31 3.38
N HIS A 90 12.04 -0.07 4.68
CA HIS A 90 10.80 -0.04 5.46
C HIS A 90 10.18 1.36 5.46
N ASN A 91 8.85 1.41 5.54
CA ASN A 91 8.15 2.62 5.93
C ASN A 91 7.30 2.35 7.17
N THR A 92 7.85 2.62 8.36
CA THR A 92 7.19 2.40 9.66
C THR A 92 6.07 3.39 9.96
N LYS A 93 5.62 4.15 8.95
CA LYS A 93 4.60 5.19 9.07
C LYS A 93 3.35 4.76 8.32
N ALA A 94 2.18 5.05 8.90
CA ALA A 94 0.92 4.94 8.17
C ALA A 94 1.00 5.82 6.91
N SER A 95 0.67 5.21 5.76
CA SER A 95 0.75 5.85 4.46
C SER A 95 -0.65 6.18 3.95
N GLY A 96 -0.89 7.44 3.64
CA GLY A 96 -2.11 7.92 3.00
C GLY A 96 -1.89 8.21 1.51
N ILE A 97 -2.98 8.35 0.76
CA ILE A 97 -2.99 8.78 -0.64
C ILE A 97 -3.90 10.00 -0.79
N TYR A 98 -3.48 10.99 -1.57
CA TYR A 98 -4.28 12.19 -1.86
C TYR A 98 -3.99 12.75 -3.26
N HIS A 99 -4.93 13.52 -3.79
CA HIS A 99 -4.75 14.31 -4.99
C HIS A 99 -4.59 15.78 -4.61
N ASN A 100 -3.52 16.44 -5.06
CA ASN A 100 -3.23 17.84 -4.68
C ASN A 100 -3.81 18.88 -5.65
N GLY A 101 -4.66 18.45 -6.59
CA GLY A 101 -5.22 19.29 -7.65
C GLY A 101 -4.42 19.27 -8.96
N SER A 102 -3.18 18.79 -8.93
CA SER A 102 -2.33 18.60 -10.11
C SER A 102 -1.94 17.14 -10.32
N THR A 103 -1.60 16.44 -9.23
CA THR A 103 -1.13 15.06 -9.28
C THR A 103 -1.48 14.30 -8.00
N TRP A 104 -1.47 12.97 -8.08
CA TRP A 104 -1.56 12.10 -6.92
C TRP A 104 -0.23 12.05 -6.16
N GLY A 105 -0.33 11.89 -4.84
CA GLY A 105 0.81 11.70 -3.96
C GLY A 105 0.49 10.75 -2.81
N VAL A 106 1.52 10.01 -2.39
CA VAL A 106 1.54 9.22 -1.16
C VAL A 106 2.22 10.05 -0.07
N TYR A 107 1.77 9.95 1.17
CA TYR A 107 2.34 10.69 2.30
C TYR A 107 2.33 9.90 3.58
N ASN A 108 3.22 10.26 4.49
CA ASN A 108 3.19 9.79 5.87
C ASN A 108 2.15 10.61 6.65
N GLU A 109 1.15 9.91 7.20
CA GLU A 109 0.02 10.52 7.89
C GLU A 109 0.40 11.20 9.21
N ASP A 110 1.50 10.76 9.84
CA ASP A 110 2.05 11.37 11.05
C ASP A 110 2.81 12.69 10.79
N ALA A 111 2.82 13.17 9.53
CA ALA A 111 3.51 14.36 9.08
C ALA A 111 5.03 14.36 9.30
N LEU A 112 5.63 13.19 9.56
CA LEU A 112 7.09 13.05 9.61
C LEU A 112 7.67 12.80 8.21
N ALA A 113 8.94 13.16 8.02
CA ALA A 113 9.61 13.06 6.74
C ALA A 113 9.54 11.65 6.15
N MET A 114 9.28 11.56 4.85
CA MET A 114 9.29 10.31 4.09
C MET A 114 10.73 9.92 3.76
N THR A 115 11.08 8.67 4.06
CA THR A 115 12.40 8.13 3.75
C THR A 115 12.60 8.07 2.22
N PRO A 116 13.67 8.65 1.67
CA PRO A 116 13.94 8.54 0.24
C PRO A 116 14.06 7.09 -0.23
N ASN A 117 13.57 6.81 -1.42
CA ASN A 117 13.55 5.51 -2.11
C ASN A 117 12.62 4.44 -1.53
N VAL A 118 11.79 4.74 -0.52
CA VAL A 118 10.67 3.82 -0.20
C VAL A 118 9.77 3.68 -1.42
N ALA A 119 9.24 2.48 -1.62
CA ALA A 119 8.49 2.13 -2.82
C ALA A 119 7.06 1.73 -2.49
N TYR A 120 6.18 1.95 -3.45
CA TYR A 120 4.76 1.64 -3.34
C TYR A 120 4.29 0.97 -4.62
N THR A 121 3.45 -0.05 -4.48
CA THR A 121 2.63 -0.50 -5.60
C THR A 121 1.39 0.38 -5.64
N VAL A 122 1.13 0.99 -6.80
CA VAL A 122 -0.01 1.85 -7.06
C VAL A 122 -0.99 1.12 -7.97
N PHE A 123 -2.19 0.90 -7.45
CA PHE A 123 -3.32 0.32 -8.18
C PHE A 123 -4.25 1.44 -8.63
N VAL A 124 -4.71 1.35 -9.88
CA VAL A 124 -5.75 2.23 -10.41
C VAL A 124 -6.95 1.38 -10.77
N ALA A 125 -7.97 1.37 -9.92
CA ALA A 125 -9.08 0.43 -9.99
C ALA A 125 -9.96 0.60 -11.24
N ASN A 126 -9.89 1.75 -11.91
CA ASN A 126 -10.59 2.05 -13.16
C ASN A 126 -9.65 2.26 -14.35
N ALA A 127 -8.40 1.80 -14.25
CA ALA A 127 -7.51 1.72 -15.40
C ALA A 127 -7.95 0.62 -16.38
N PRO A 128 -7.44 0.62 -17.62
CA PRO A 128 -7.60 -0.53 -18.51
C PRO A 128 -7.12 -1.83 -17.86
N GLN A 129 -7.76 -2.95 -18.23
CA GLN A 129 -7.30 -4.26 -17.80
C GLN A 129 -5.87 -4.52 -18.28
N ALA A 130 -5.06 -5.12 -17.41
CA ALA A 130 -3.72 -5.54 -17.75
C ALA A 130 -3.80 -6.74 -18.70
N THR A 131 -3.01 -6.72 -19.78
CA THR A 131 -2.94 -7.78 -20.79
C THR A 131 -1.65 -8.58 -20.58
N TRP A 132 -1.64 -9.49 -19.61
CA TRP A 132 -0.52 -10.41 -19.36
C TRP A 132 -0.98 -11.87 -19.46
#